data_AF-A0A7S3XLB3-F1
#
_entry.id   AF-A0A7S3XLB3-F1
#
_cell.length_a   1.000
_cell.length_b   1.000
_cell.length_c   1.000
_cell.angle_alpha   90.00
_cell.angle_beta   90.00
_cell.angle_gamma   90.00
#
_symmetry.space_group_name_H-M   'P 1'
#
loop_
_entity.id
_entity.type
_entity.pdbx_description
1 polymer ?
#
loop_
_entity_poly.entity_id
_entity_poly.type
_entity_poly.pdbx_seq_one_letter_code
_entity_poly.pdbx_strand_id
1 'polypeptide(L)'
;LFSRAGRVFLQIGNLKDAKKVFKKAEAENEKISEPEHKMTSQILLNSGLIALTENEFDNAMQDFEAVMNLERAARARESLNPEAEGALLPGGGARAGCNSRTEEEEDPALGLGRDPGILAAAATDHAAAALYACGLAPAIAKLEELVREDPARNLGDAAVFTLGTLYDLHSDNRAAQRRKRTLERVARRYQLDDLAPAAFRLSAP
;
A
#
# COMPACT_ATOMS: atom_id res chain seq x y z
N LEU A 1 14.06 -0.56 -9.31
CA LEU A 1 15.28 -0.43 -8.49
C LEU A 1 15.34 0.91 -7.73
N PHE A 2 15.32 2.04 -8.44
CA PHE A 2 15.45 3.37 -7.80
C PHE A 2 14.38 3.64 -6.73
N SER A 3 13.10 3.32 -6.98
CA SER A 3 12.03 3.52 -5.98
C SER A 3 12.25 2.73 -4.68
N ARG A 4 12.73 1.47 -4.76
CA ARG A 4 13.05 0.65 -3.58
C ARG A 4 14.21 1.26 -2.79
N ALA A 5 15.30 1.63 -3.48
CA ALA A 5 16.45 2.28 -2.83
C ALA A 5 16.07 3.63 -2.18
N GLY A 6 15.23 4.43 -2.83
CA GLY A 6 14.72 5.68 -2.27
C GLY A 6 13.91 5.47 -0.99
N ARG A 7 13.05 4.45 -0.93
CA ARG A 7 12.32 4.08 0.30
C ARG A 7 13.26 3.69 1.45
N VAL A 8 14.33 2.94 1.17
CA VAL A 8 15.35 2.62 2.18
C VAL A 8 16.02 3.89 2.71
N PHE A 9 16.36 4.83 1.83
CA PHE A 9 16.93 6.11 2.25
C PHE A 9 15.97 6.93 3.12
N LEU A 10 14.67 6.91 2.84
CA LEU A 10 13.67 7.55 3.69
C LEU A 10 13.61 6.92 5.09
N GLN A 11 13.61 5.60 5.18
CA GLN A 11 13.54 4.88 6.46
C GLN A 11 14.73 5.21 7.37
N ILE A 12 15.93 5.39 6.82
CA ILE A 12 17.13 5.77 7.59
C ILE A 12 17.27 7.29 7.78
N GLY A 13 16.29 8.08 7.34
CA GLY A 13 16.29 9.55 7.47
C GLY A 13 17.23 10.30 6.51
N ASN A 14 17.81 9.62 5.51
CA ASN A 14 18.67 10.24 4.51
C ASN A 14 17.86 10.87 3.36
N LEU A 15 17.19 11.98 3.65
CA LEU A 15 16.32 12.68 2.69
C LEU A 15 17.08 13.17 1.45
N LYS A 16 18.35 13.55 1.60
CA LYS A 16 19.18 14.08 0.51
C LYS A 16 19.38 13.03 -0.57
N ASP A 17 19.74 11.81 -0.20
CA ASP A 17 19.98 10.74 -1.16
C ASP A 17 18.67 10.10 -1.65
N ALA A 18 17.63 10.05 -0.80
CA ALA A 18 16.28 9.64 -1.23
C ALA A 18 15.80 10.49 -2.43
N LYS A 19 15.85 11.82 -2.31
CA LYS A 19 15.46 12.74 -3.38
C LYS A 19 16.27 12.56 -4.66
N LYS A 20 17.59 12.39 -4.55
CA LYS A 20 18.45 12.14 -5.71
C LYS A 20 18.05 10.85 -6.44
N VAL A 21 17.72 9.81 -5.69
CA VAL A 21 17.36 8.51 -6.25
C VAL A 21 15.97 8.56 -6.88
N PHE A 22 14.98 9.20 -6.25
CA PHE A 22 13.66 9.36 -6.87
C PHE A 22 13.69 10.21 -8.13
N LYS A 23 14.50 11.27 -8.16
CA LYS A 23 14.70 12.05 -9.40
C LYS A 23 15.28 11.21 -10.54
N LYS A 24 16.12 10.21 -10.23
CA LYS A 24 16.57 9.24 -11.26
C LYS A 24 15.43 8.35 -11.72
N ALA A 25 14.54 7.92 -10.83
CA ALA A 25 13.36 7.14 -11.19
C ALA A 25 12.45 7.93 -12.16
N GLU A 26 12.20 9.20 -11.87
CA GLU A 26 11.43 10.11 -12.73
C GLU A 26 12.08 10.25 -14.12
N ALA A 27 13.39 10.51 -14.18
CA ALA A 27 14.11 10.66 -15.43
C ALA A 27 14.11 9.39 -16.29
N GLU A 28 14.07 8.20 -15.69
CA GLU A 28 13.89 6.95 -16.45
C GLU A 28 12.44 6.81 -16.97
N ASN A 29 11.44 7.23 -16.20
CA ASN A 29 10.05 7.20 -16.63
C ASN A 29 9.77 8.16 -17.79
N GLU A 30 10.41 9.34 -17.81
CA GLU A 30 10.29 10.33 -18.90
C GLU A 30 10.82 9.83 -20.25
N LYS A 31 11.75 8.87 -20.26
CA LYS A 31 12.28 8.28 -21.50
C LYS A 31 11.29 7.31 -22.16
N ILE A 32 10.25 6.90 -21.44
CA ILE A 32 9.25 5.96 -21.92
C ILE A 32 8.18 6.75 -22.69
N SER A 33 8.05 6.47 -23.99
CA SER A 33 7.12 7.19 -24.87
C SER A 33 5.65 6.99 -24.50
N GLU A 34 5.32 5.84 -23.91
CA GLU A 34 3.98 5.52 -23.38
C GLU A 34 4.14 5.06 -21.93
N PRO A 35 4.00 5.97 -20.95
CA PRO A 35 4.24 5.63 -19.56
C PRO A 35 3.23 4.58 -19.09
N GLU A 36 3.75 3.43 -18.66
CA GLU A 36 2.94 2.37 -18.07
C GLU A 36 2.27 2.87 -16.78
N HIS A 37 1.03 2.45 -16.52
CA HIS A 37 0.32 2.88 -15.32
C HIS A 37 1.09 2.51 -14.05
N LYS A 38 1.71 1.32 -14.00
CA LYS A 38 2.47 0.84 -12.82
C LYS A 38 3.66 1.74 -12.51
N MET A 39 4.38 2.17 -13.55
CA MET A 39 5.52 3.08 -13.38
C MET A 39 5.03 4.46 -12.93
N THR A 40 3.97 4.98 -13.56
CA THR A 40 3.37 6.28 -13.19
C THR A 40 2.91 6.29 -11.73
N SER A 41 2.18 5.26 -11.31
CA SER A 41 1.76 5.06 -9.93
C SER A 41 2.96 5.04 -8.98
N GLN A 42 4.06 4.38 -9.36
CA GLN A 42 5.26 4.29 -8.53
C GLN A 42 5.95 5.66 -8.38
N ILE A 43 6.00 6.47 -9.43
CA ILE A 43 6.57 7.82 -9.39
C ILE A 43 5.73 8.73 -8.50
N LEU A 44 4.41 8.73 -8.66
CA LEU A 44 3.51 9.51 -7.81
C LEU A 44 3.61 9.09 -6.35
N LEU A 45 3.71 7.79 -6.09
CA LEU A 45 3.89 7.28 -4.73
C LEU A 45 5.21 7.77 -4.11
N ASN A 46 6.29 7.82 -4.88
CA ASN A 46 7.57 8.36 -4.41
C ASN A 46 7.47 9.87 -4.13
N SER A 47 6.77 10.62 -5.00
CA SER A 47 6.49 12.05 -4.81
C SER A 47 5.73 12.31 -3.50
N GLY A 48 4.64 11.57 -3.26
CA GLY A 48 3.86 11.71 -2.03
C GLY A 48 4.67 11.39 -0.77
N LEU A 49 5.58 10.41 -0.84
CA LEU A 49 6.50 10.11 0.27
C LEU A 49 7.49 11.25 0.54
N ILE A 50 8.00 11.92 -0.50
CA ILE A 50 8.84 13.11 -0.31
C ILE A 50 8.04 14.24 0.32
N ALA A 51 6.85 14.54 -0.19
CA ALA A 51 5.97 15.56 0.36
C ALA A 51 5.67 15.32 1.84
N LEU A 52 5.44 14.06 2.24
CA LEU A 52 5.29 13.66 3.64
C LEU A 52 6.50 14.09 4.49
N THR A 53 7.73 13.87 4.01
CA THR A 53 8.95 14.25 4.73
C THR A 53 9.20 15.75 4.79
N GLU A 54 8.56 16.52 3.92
CA GLU A 54 8.64 17.99 3.88
C GLU A 54 7.50 18.66 4.67
N ASN A 55 6.63 17.86 5.31
CA ASN A 55 5.41 18.31 5.99
C ASN A 55 4.37 18.92 5.04
N GLU A 56 4.44 18.59 3.76
CA GLU A 56 3.45 18.99 2.75
C GLU A 56 2.33 17.95 2.70
N PHE A 57 1.57 17.82 3.80
CA PHE A 57 0.60 16.73 3.96
C PHE A 57 -0.53 16.76 2.91
N ASP A 58 -0.97 17.95 2.49
CA ASP A 58 -2.01 18.08 1.46
C ASP A 58 -1.52 17.58 0.10
N ASN A 59 -0.28 17.94 -0.28
CA ASN A 59 0.34 17.46 -1.52
C ASN A 59 0.56 15.94 -1.46
N ALA A 60 1.04 15.43 -0.32
CA ALA A 60 1.21 14.00 -0.11
C ALA A 60 -0.11 13.23 -0.29
N MET A 61 -1.18 13.70 0.35
CA MET A 61 -2.51 13.08 0.23
C MET A 61 -3.03 13.11 -1.22
N GLN A 62 -2.84 14.22 -1.95
CA GLN A 62 -3.22 14.33 -3.36
C GLN A 62 -2.47 13.32 -4.23
N ASP A 63 -1.15 13.19 -4.05
CA ASP A 63 -0.32 12.24 -4.78
C ASP A 63 -0.77 10.79 -4.52
N PHE A 64 -1.01 10.43 -3.26
CA PHE A 64 -1.48 9.10 -2.91
C PHE A 64 -2.89 8.82 -3.44
N GLU A 65 -3.77 9.81 -3.45
CA GLU A 65 -5.10 9.67 -4.04
C GLU A 65 -5.05 9.50 -5.56
N ALA A 66 -4.14 10.20 -6.24
CA ALA A 66 -3.88 10.00 -7.66
C ALA A 66 -3.42 8.57 -7.96
N VAL A 67 -2.53 8.00 -7.13
CA VAL A 67 -2.12 6.58 -7.24
C VAL A 67 -3.33 5.66 -7.09
N MET A 68 -4.13 5.84 -6.03
CA MET A 68 -5.29 4.98 -5.80
C MET A 68 -6.29 5.02 -6.98
N ASN A 69 -6.52 6.19 -7.56
CA ASN A 69 -7.41 6.36 -8.70
C ASN A 69 -6.87 5.71 -9.98
N LEU A 70 -5.56 5.85 -10.25
CA LEU A 70 -4.90 5.20 -11.39
C LEU A 70 -4.99 3.68 -11.29
N GLU A 71 -4.71 3.11 -10.13
CA GLU A 71 -4.77 1.67 -9.89
C GLU A 71 -6.20 1.11 -10.02
N ARG A 72 -7.20 1.82 -9.51
CA ARG A 72 -8.60 1.41 -9.67
C ARG A 72 -9.03 1.48 -11.14
N ALA A 73 -8.62 2.53 -11.87
CA ALA A 73 -8.90 2.64 -13.29
C ALA A 73 -8.23 1.53 -14.11
N ALA A 74 -6.99 1.17 -13.78
CA ALA A 74 -6.27 0.06 -14.41
C ALA A 74 -7.00 -1.27 -14.19
N ARG A 75 -7.36 -1.59 -12.94
CA ARG A 75 -8.13 -2.80 -12.60
C ARG A 75 -9.49 -2.85 -13.31
N ALA A 76 -10.17 -1.72 -13.44
CA ALA A 76 -11.43 -1.64 -14.18
C ALA A 76 -11.22 -1.94 -15.68
N ARG A 77 -10.14 -1.43 -16.29
CA ARG A 77 -9.79 -1.72 -17.69
C ARG A 77 -9.44 -3.20 -17.91
N GLU A 78 -8.68 -3.80 -16.99
CA GLU A 78 -8.38 -5.24 -17.01
C GLU A 78 -9.65 -6.09 -16.97
N SER A 79 -10.63 -5.70 -16.15
CA SER A 79 -11.92 -6.42 -16.05
C SER A 79 -12.76 -6.35 -17.32
N LEU A 80 -12.58 -5.30 -18.14
CA LEU A 80 -13.31 -5.08 -19.39
C LEU A 80 -12.63 -5.72 -20.61
N ASN A 81 -11.34 -6.08 -20.52
CA ASN A 81 -10.60 -6.66 -21.64
C ASN A 81 -9.73 -7.85 -21.21
N PRO A 82 -10.34 -9.02 -20.94
CA PRO A 82 -9.62 -10.20 -20.47
C PRO A 82 -8.66 -10.83 -21.49
N GLU A 83 -8.67 -10.38 -22.76
CA GLU A 83 -7.84 -10.94 -23.85
C GLU A 83 -6.56 -10.15 -24.11
N ALA A 84 -6.40 -8.94 -23.55
CA ALA A 84 -5.26 -8.06 -23.87
C ALA A 84 -3.90 -8.56 -23.34
N GLU A 85 -3.88 -9.37 -22.27
CA GLU A 85 -2.62 -9.94 -21.73
C GLU A 85 -2.28 -11.32 -22.31
N GLY A 86 -3.15 -11.93 -23.13
CA GLY A 86 -2.91 -13.24 -23.73
C GLY A 86 -1.97 -13.27 -24.94
N ALA A 87 -1.58 -12.10 -25.47
CA ALA A 87 -0.85 -12.01 -26.74
C ALA A 87 0.68 -11.95 -26.61
N LEU A 88 1.24 -12.01 -25.39
CA LEU A 88 2.68 -12.11 -25.19
C LEU A 88 2.97 -13.20 -24.16
N LEU A 89 2.84 -14.47 -24.55
CA LEU A 89 3.62 -15.65 -24.13
C LEU A 89 2.94 -16.92 -24.65
N PRO A 90 3.59 -17.75 -25.52
CA PRO A 90 3.07 -19.05 -25.87
C PRO A 90 3.51 -20.08 -24.82
N GLY A 91 2.59 -20.53 -23.97
CA GLY A 91 2.83 -21.73 -23.15
C GLY A 91 2.04 -21.82 -21.84
N GLY A 92 0.93 -22.57 -21.88
CA GLY A 92 0.57 -23.51 -20.80
C GLY A 92 -0.28 -22.99 -19.62
N GLY A 93 -1.57 -23.36 -19.63
CA GLY A 93 -2.15 -24.24 -18.60
C GLY A 93 -2.50 -23.68 -17.21
N ALA A 94 -3.77 -23.84 -16.84
CA ALA A 94 -4.31 -23.99 -15.48
C ALA A 94 -4.18 -22.81 -14.49
N ARG A 95 -5.27 -22.05 -14.35
CA ARG A 95 -5.55 -21.21 -13.17
C ARG A 95 -5.82 -22.11 -11.95
N ALA A 96 -4.77 -22.48 -11.24
CA ALA A 96 -4.82 -22.93 -9.86
C ALA A 96 -3.41 -22.88 -9.26
N GLY A 97 -3.26 -22.15 -8.15
CA GLY A 97 -2.13 -22.31 -7.25
C GLY A 97 -0.84 -21.60 -7.66
N CYS A 98 -0.34 -20.80 -6.73
CA CYS A 98 1.08 -20.61 -6.39
C CYS A 98 2.09 -20.58 -7.55
N ASN A 99 2.71 -19.42 -7.80
CA ASN A 99 4.09 -19.29 -8.30
C ASN A 99 4.50 -17.81 -8.10
N SER A 100 5.70 -17.44 -7.66
CA SER A 100 6.90 -18.17 -7.29
C SER A 100 7.76 -17.19 -6.50
N ARG A 101 8.13 -17.57 -5.27
CA ARG A 101 9.14 -16.88 -4.45
C ARG A 101 10.42 -16.69 -5.26
N THR A 102 10.85 -15.44 -5.42
CA THR A 102 12.27 -15.14 -5.24
C THR A 102 12.46 -14.98 -3.73
N GLU A 103 13.08 -15.97 -3.11
CA GLU A 103 13.51 -15.94 -1.72
C GLU A 103 14.64 -14.91 -1.60
N GLU A 104 14.30 -13.66 -1.34
CA GLU A 104 15.19 -12.76 -0.61
C GLU A 104 14.70 -12.78 0.84
N GLU A 105 15.57 -13.12 1.79
CA GLU A 105 15.25 -13.08 3.22
C GLU A 105 14.83 -11.65 3.59
N GLU A 106 13.53 -11.43 3.80
CA GLU A 106 13.00 -10.14 4.19
C GLU A 106 12.96 -10.04 5.72
N ASP A 107 13.84 -9.19 6.27
CA ASP A 107 13.90 -8.88 7.69
C ASP A 107 12.58 -8.22 8.15
N PRO A 108 11.85 -8.82 9.12
CA PRO A 108 10.58 -8.30 9.61
C PRO A 108 10.71 -6.91 10.28
N ALA A 109 11.91 -6.44 10.60
CA ALA A 109 12.13 -5.14 11.24
C ALA A 109 11.91 -3.93 10.30
N LEU A 110 11.98 -4.11 8.98
CA LEU A 110 11.92 -3.00 8.01
C LEU A 110 10.55 -2.81 7.33
N GLY A 111 9.55 -3.62 7.69
CA GLY A 111 8.20 -3.53 7.10
C GLY A 111 8.19 -3.81 5.59
N LEU A 112 9.20 -4.54 5.09
CA LEU A 112 9.31 -4.98 3.70
C LEU A 112 8.66 -6.35 3.46
N GLY A 113 7.88 -6.90 4.40
CA GLY A 113 7.09 -8.11 4.13
C GLY A 113 6.09 -7.89 2.99
N ARG A 114 5.65 -9.00 2.34
CA ARG A 114 4.71 -9.08 1.19
C ARG A 114 4.35 -7.70 0.63
N ASP A 115 5.12 -7.21 -0.35
CA ASP A 115 4.98 -5.87 -0.94
C ASP A 115 3.49 -5.51 -1.05
N PRO A 116 2.96 -4.64 -0.15
CA PRO A 116 1.56 -4.30 -0.15
C PRO A 116 1.31 -3.65 -1.49
N GLY A 117 0.56 -4.35 -2.37
CA GLY A 117 0.40 -3.93 -3.75
C GLY A 117 0.09 -2.43 -3.81
N ILE A 118 0.68 -1.71 -4.75
CA ILE A 118 0.87 -0.26 -4.74
C ILE A 118 -0.35 0.58 -4.28
N LEU A 119 -1.57 0.10 -4.57
CA LEU A 119 -2.83 0.64 -4.06
C LEU A 119 -2.91 0.68 -2.52
N ALA A 120 -2.61 -0.44 -1.86
CA ALA A 120 -2.62 -0.56 -0.40
C ALA A 120 -1.52 0.30 0.23
N ALA A 121 -0.32 0.33 -0.36
CA ALA A 121 0.76 1.21 0.10
C ALA A 121 0.37 2.70 0.04
N ALA A 122 -0.21 3.14 -1.09
CA ALA A 122 -0.69 4.51 -1.24
C ALA A 122 -1.77 4.87 -0.20
N ALA A 123 -2.68 3.94 0.09
CA ALA A 123 -3.73 4.16 1.06
C ALA A 123 -3.21 4.24 2.51
N THR A 124 -2.24 3.39 2.86
CA THR A 124 -1.58 3.47 4.18
C THR A 124 -0.77 4.74 4.32
N ASP A 125 -0.05 5.16 3.27
CA ASP A 125 0.74 6.39 3.27
C ASP A 125 -0.18 7.64 3.30
N HIS A 126 -1.30 7.62 2.59
CA HIS A 126 -2.36 8.63 2.70
C HIS A 126 -2.94 8.71 4.12
N ALA A 127 -3.22 7.57 4.74
CA ALA A 127 -3.72 7.52 6.10
C ALA A 127 -2.69 8.08 7.11
N ALA A 128 -1.39 7.83 6.89
CA ALA A 128 -0.32 8.42 7.67
C ALA A 128 -0.23 9.94 7.48
N ALA A 129 -0.35 10.45 6.25
CA ALA A 129 -0.41 11.89 5.99
C ALA A 129 -1.62 12.56 6.66
N ALA A 130 -2.79 11.94 6.55
CA ALA A 130 -4.02 12.42 7.17
C ALA A 130 -3.96 12.43 8.71
N LEU A 131 -3.19 11.52 9.32
CA LEU A 131 -2.92 11.54 10.75
C LEU A 131 -2.23 12.84 11.18
N TYR A 132 -1.21 13.28 10.44
CA TYR A 132 -0.52 14.55 10.70
C TYR A 132 -1.39 15.77 10.40
N ALA A 133 -2.34 15.67 9.47
CA ALA A 133 -3.32 16.70 9.15
C ALA A 133 -4.59 16.66 10.04
N CYS A 134 -4.62 15.83 11.10
CA CYS A 134 -5.78 15.64 11.99
C CYS A 134 -7.06 15.12 11.30
N GLY A 135 -6.96 14.55 10.10
CA GLY A 135 -8.05 14.02 9.28
C GLY A 135 -8.34 12.53 9.52
N LEU A 136 -8.49 12.09 10.78
CA LEU A 136 -8.57 10.66 11.11
C LEU A 136 -9.81 9.95 10.56
N ALA A 137 -10.99 10.57 10.66
CA ALA A 137 -12.25 9.97 10.20
C ALA A 137 -12.28 9.65 8.69
N PRO A 138 -11.94 10.58 7.78
CA PRO A 138 -11.89 10.27 6.35
C PRO A 138 -10.78 9.26 6.01
N ALA A 139 -9.65 9.29 6.71
CA ALA A 139 -8.58 8.30 6.52
C ALA A 139 -9.03 6.87 6.88
N ILE A 140 -9.72 6.71 8.01
CA ILE A 140 -10.31 5.43 8.42
C ILE A 140 -11.31 4.94 7.36
N ALA A 141 -12.23 5.81 6.94
CA ALA A 141 -13.27 5.44 5.96
C ALA A 141 -12.65 4.95 4.64
N LYS A 142 -11.65 5.67 4.13
CA LYS A 142 -10.94 5.33 2.88
C LYS A 142 -10.23 3.97 2.98
N LEU A 143 -9.53 3.71 4.09
CA LEU A 143 -8.78 2.47 4.28
C LEU A 143 -9.72 1.28 4.56
N GLU A 144 -10.81 1.47 5.32
CA GLU A 144 -11.87 0.46 5.49
C GLU A 144 -12.56 0.12 4.16
N GLU A 145 -12.77 1.10 3.28
CA GLU A 145 -13.33 0.89 1.94
C GLU A 145 -12.42 0.02 1.08
N LEU A 146 -11.12 0.31 1.04
CA LEU A 146 -10.16 -0.53 0.32
C LEU A 146 -10.09 -1.94 0.85
N VAL A 147 -10.08 -2.12 2.18
CA VAL A 147 -10.14 -3.47 2.77
C VAL A 147 -11.43 -4.18 2.33
N ARG A 148 -12.56 -3.47 2.24
CA ARG A 148 -13.84 -4.07 1.81
C ARG A 148 -13.86 -4.46 0.32
N GLU A 149 -13.19 -3.70 -0.54
CA GLU A 149 -13.09 -3.99 -1.98
C GLU A 149 -12.44 -5.36 -2.22
N ASP A 150 -11.29 -5.61 -1.59
CA ASP A 150 -10.59 -6.89 -1.69
C ASP A 150 -9.70 -7.12 -0.46
N PRO A 151 -10.21 -7.84 0.57
CA PRO A 151 -9.43 -8.13 1.77
C PRO A 151 -8.15 -8.92 1.49
N ALA A 152 -8.13 -9.80 0.48
CA ALA A 152 -6.98 -10.65 0.20
C ALA A 152 -5.78 -9.89 -0.40
N ARG A 153 -6.07 -8.75 -1.05
CA ARG A 153 -5.04 -7.88 -1.64
C ARG A 153 -4.72 -6.66 -0.78
N ASN A 154 -5.70 -6.13 -0.03
CA ASN A 154 -5.58 -4.84 0.63
C ASN A 154 -5.42 -4.92 2.15
N LEU A 155 -5.63 -6.09 2.77
CA LEU A 155 -5.43 -6.29 4.21
C LEU A 155 -4.07 -6.96 4.49
N GLY A 156 -3.00 -6.15 4.53
CA GLY A 156 -1.65 -6.59 4.95
C GLY A 156 -1.22 -6.01 6.31
N ASP A 157 -0.02 -6.35 6.79
CA ASP A 157 0.49 -5.91 8.10
C ASP A 157 0.46 -4.39 8.27
N ALA A 158 0.89 -3.65 7.23
CA ALA A 158 0.87 -2.19 7.23
C ALA A 158 -0.56 -1.62 7.36
N ALA A 159 -1.54 -2.21 6.69
CA ALA A 159 -2.93 -1.79 6.75
C ALA A 159 -3.55 -2.08 8.13
N VAL A 160 -3.29 -3.27 8.70
CA VAL A 160 -3.72 -3.65 10.05
C VAL A 160 -3.10 -2.74 11.10
N PHE A 161 -1.79 -2.48 11.00
CA PHE A 161 -1.07 -1.57 11.88
C PHE A 161 -1.65 -0.15 11.81
N THR A 162 -1.87 0.36 10.60
CA THR A 162 -2.38 1.71 10.36
C THR A 162 -3.80 1.87 10.88
N LEU A 163 -4.72 0.96 10.50
CA LEU A 163 -6.10 0.97 11.02
C LEU A 163 -6.13 0.81 12.54
N GLY A 164 -5.30 -0.07 13.10
CA GLY A 164 -5.18 -0.27 14.54
C GLY A 164 -4.80 1.02 15.27
N THR A 165 -3.78 1.73 14.77
CA THR A 165 -3.35 3.02 15.32
C THR A 165 -4.42 4.09 15.15
N LEU A 166 -5.07 4.19 13.98
CA LEU A 166 -6.15 5.16 13.76
C LEU A 166 -7.35 4.92 14.66
N TYR A 167 -7.74 3.67 14.90
CA TYR A 167 -8.84 3.33 15.81
C TYR A 167 -8.54 3.71 17.25
N ASP A 168 -7.31 3.47 17.72
CA ASP A 168 -6.88 3.84 19.07
C ASP A 168 -6.90 5.35 19.30
N LEU A 169 -6.63 6.13 18.25
CA LEU A 169 -6.60 7.60 18.31
C LEU A 169 -7.98 8.22 18.13
N HIS A 170 -8.83 7.64 17.27
CA HIS A 170 -10.11 8.23 16.91
C HIS A 170 -11.28 7.80 17.81
N SER A 171 -11.22 6.59 18.37
CA SER A 171 -12.36 5.96 19.08
C SER A 171 -12.03 5.69 20.54
N ASP A 172 -13.06 5.55 21.38
CA ASP A 172 -12.88 5.03 22.73
C ASP A 172 -12.37 3.58 22.70
N ASN A 173 -11.68 3.17 23.77
CA ASN A 173 -11.03 1.85 23.82
C ASN A 173 -11.99 0.70 23.48
N ARG A 174 -13.26 0.77 23.92
CA ARG A 174 -14.24 -0.29 23.63
C ARG A 174 -14.59 -0.35 22.14
N ALA A 175 -14.79 0.79 21.47
CA ALA A 175 -15.06 0.80 20.03
C ALA A 175 -13.82 0.44 19.22
N ALA A 176 -12.63 0.90 19.62
CA ALA A 176 -11.36 0.54 18.99
C ALA A 176 -11.13 -0.98 19.02
N GLN A 177 -11.26 -1.60 20.20
CA GLN A 177 -11.16 -3.06 20.35
C GLN A 177 -12.21 -3.81 19.53
N ARG A 178 -13.45 -3.30 19.46
CA ARG A 178 -14.50 -3.90 18.62
C ARG A 178 -14.11 -3.90 17.14
N ARG A 179 -13.61 -2.77 16.61
CA ARG A 179 -13.20 -2.63 15.21
C ARG A 179 -11.99 -3.50 14.88
N LYS A 180 -10.99 -3.56 15.76
CA LYS A 180 -9.83 -4.45 15.64
C LYS A 180 -10.23 -5.94 15.61
N ARG A 181 -11.17 -6.36 16.46
CA ARG A 181 -11.74 -7.74 16.44
C ARG A 181 -12.49 -8.03 15.14
N THR A 182 -13.14 -7.03 14.55
CA THR A 182 -13.77 -7.19 13.22
C THR A 182 -12.71 -7.42 12.15
N LEU A 183 -11.61 -6.64 12.15
CA LEU A 183 -10.50 -6.87 11.21
C LEU A 183 -9.89 -8.26 11.35
N GLU A 184 -9.68 -8.74 12.59
CA GLU A 184 -9.17 -10.11 12.83
C GLU A 184 -10.10 -11.17 12.24
N ARG A 185 -11.43 -11.00 12.40
CA ARG A 185 -12.41 -11.92 11.81
C ARG A 185 -12.37 -11.91 10.28
N VAL A 186 -12.16 -10.74 9.66
CA VAL A 186 -11.98 -10.64 8.21
C VAL A 186 -10.73 -11.40 7.79
N ALA A 187 -9.59 -11.18 8.45
CA ALA A 187 -8.34 -11.89 8.13
C ALA A 187 -8.53 -13.42 8.19
N ARG A 188 -9.15 -13.95 9.25
CA ARG A 188 -9.46 -15.38 9.38
C ARG A 188 -10.42 -15.88 8.29
N ARG A 189 -11.42 -15.08 7.91
CA ARG A 189 -12.41 -15.46 6.90
C ARG A 189 -11.79 -15.63 5.51
N TYR A 190 -10.77 -14.82 5.21
CA TYR A 190 -10.02 -14.81 3.96
C TYR A 190 -8.72 -15.63 4.01
N GLN A 191 -8.46 -16.35 5.11
CA GLN A 191 -7.29 -17.22 5.29
C GLN A 191 -5.96 -16.47 5.12
N LEU A 192 -5.89 -15.26 5.69
CA LEU A 192 -4.66 -14.46 5.73
C LEU A 192 -3.79 -14.93 6.91
N ASP A 193 -3.23 -16.13 6.75
CA ASP A 193 -2.45 -16.83 7.78
C ASP A 193 -1.08 -16.20 8.04
N ASP A 194 -0.64 -15.31 7.15
CA ASP A 194 0.54 -14.46 7.27
C ASP A 194 0.37 -13.37 8.35
N LEU A 195 -0.86 -12.94 8.63
CA LEU A 195 -1.14 -11.94 9.64
C LEU A 195 -1.13 -12.54 11.05
N ALA A 196 -0.08 -12.26 11.80
CA ALA A 196 0.02 -12.69 13.19
C ALA A 196 -1.14 -12.11 14.04
N PRO A 197 -1.79 -12.90 14.92
CA PRO A 197 -2.85 -12.39 15.80
C PRO A 197 -2.42 -11.20 16.67
N ALA A 198 -1.13 -11.10 16.99
CA ALA A 198 -0.56 -9.98 17.73
C ALA A 198 -0.62 -8.64 16.96
N ALA A 199 -0.64 -8.66 15.63
CA ALA A 199 -0.69 -7.46 14.80
C ALA A 199 -1.95 -6.62 15.04
N PHE A 200 -3.04 -7.26 15.45
CA PHE A 200 -4.32 -6.60 15.75
C PHE A 200 -4.32 -5.86 17.11
N ARG A 201 -3.29 -6.05 17.95
CA ARG A 201 -3.13 -5.40 19.27
C ARG A 201 -4.40 -5.47 20.13
N LEU A 202 -4.98 -6.67 20.20
CA LEU A 202 -6.19 -6.93 20.98
C LEU A 202 -5.86 -7.13 22.45
N SER A 203 -6.64 -6.52 23.34
CA SER A 203 -6.58 -6.85 24.76
C SER A 203 -7.23 -8.22 24.99
N ALA A 204 -6.66 -8.99 25.93
CA ALA A 204 -7.25 -10.27 26.36
C ALA A 204 -8.74 -10.09 26.73
N PRO A 205 -9.58 -11.11 26.44
CA PRO A 205 -11.01 -11.05 26.72
C PRO A 205 -11.34 -10.92 28.20
#